data_AF-A0A970XKR1-F1
#
_entry.id   AF-A0A970XKR1-F1
#
_cell.length_a   1.000
_cell.length_b   1.000
_cell.length_c   1.000
_cell.angle_alpha   90.00
_cell.angle_beta   90.00
_cell.angle_gamma   90.00
#
_symmetry.space_group_name_H-M   'P 1'
#
loop_
_entity.id
_entity.type
_entity.pdbx_description
1 polymer ?
#
loop_
_entity_poly.entity_id
_entity_poly.type
_entity_poly.pdbx_seq_one_letter_code
_entity_poly.pdbx_strand_id
1 'polypeptide(L)'
;MFCNKCGRPQPEGTQFCEACGNPMNPPLEPIKGASPPPTGGTTPPRPPMPPPKKSNTLLYVLLGVAVVALAGVVVAVILLTSPAKQVTAPATPAPTSAAVVTPYVPPTAAPTAAYTPAPTATSGVSALRVYDTPGFATGVLESKLPGSTWELAGIATNEDQAGGSTGTYTLDKFEGYTMRLVFGTDGVLTVTRGYLGTDETPFKLKYDINDTFCQCEDDGGGNIARFYLGTDGNLYLTFVSGDKEMYDFNVFSLSF
;
A
#
# COMPACT_ATOMS: atom_id res chain seq x y z
N MET A 1 -22.31 7.48 -16.23
CA MET A 1 -21.88 6.05 -16.28
C MET A 1 -20.36 5.97 -16.18
N PHE A 2 -19.77 4.82 -15.83
CA PHE A 2 -18.30 4.67 -15.76
C PHE A 2 -17.78 3.82 -16.93
N CYS A 3 -16.59 4.13 -17.43
CA CYS A 3 -15.96 3.33 -18.47
C CYS A 3 -15.56 1.94 -17.92
N ASN A 4 -16.03 0.87 -18.55
CA ASN A 4 -15.70 -0.51 -18.19
C ASN A 4 -14.24 -0.91 -18.48
N LYS A 5 -13.46 -0.06 -19.15
CA LYS A 5 -12.04 -0.28 -19.41
C LYS A 5 -11.12 0.51 -18.49
N CYS A 6 -11.34 1.81 -18.33
CA CYS A 6 -10.43 2.68 -17.55
C CYS A 6 -11.01 3.22 -16.25
N GLY A 7 -12.29 2.95 -15.94
CA GLY A 7 -12.92 3.36 -14.68
C GLY A 7 -13.29 4.83 -14.55
N ARG A 8 -12.97 5.69 -15.53
CA ARG A 8 -13.28 7.13 -15.46
C ARG A 8 -14.79 7.39 -15.61
N PRO A 9 -15.39 8.32 -14.85
CA PRO A 9 -16.78 8.74 -15.04
C PRO A 9 -16.97 9.39 -16.41
N GLN A 10 -18.09 9.09 -17.06
CA GLN A 10 -18.48 9.58 -18.37
C GLN A 10 -19.91 10.14 -18.34
N PRO A 11 -20.18 11.23 -19.09
CA PRO A 11 -21.52 11.74 -19.31
C PRO A 11 -22.44 10.66 -19.89
N GLU A 12 -23.73 10.70 -19.53
CA GLU A 12 -24.73 9.80 -20.10
C GLU A 12 -24.89 10.05 -21.60
N GLY A 13 -25.03 8.98 -22.38
CA GLY A 13 -25.15 9.06 -23.85
C GLY A 13 -23.83 9.17 -24.62
N THR A 14 -22.67 9.17 -23.96
CA THR A 14 -21.37 9.08 -24.66
C THR A 14 -21.22 7.74 -25.37
N GLN A 15 -20.84 7.76 -26.65
CA GLN A 15 -20.63 6.54 -27.45
C GLN A 15 -19.24 5.94 -27.24
N PHE A 16 -18.25 6.77 -26.93
CA PHE A 16 -16.86 6.39 -26.66
C PHE A 16 -16.36 7.08 -25.40
N CYS A 17 -15.45 6.42 -24.69
CA CYS A 17 -14.79 7.00 -23.54
C CYS A 17 -13.82 8.09 -24.00
N GLU A 18 -14.00 9.32 -23.50
CA GLU A 18 -13.14 10.47 -23.85
C GLU A 18 -11.70 10.33 -23.35
N ALA A 19 -11.45 9.42 -22.40
CA ALA A 19 -10.12 9.22 -21.81
C ALA A 19 -9.33 8.05 -22.41
N CYS A 20 -9.99 6.96 -22.81
CA CYS A 20 -9.29 5.78 -23.34
C CYS A 20 -9.78 5.33 -24.74
N GLY A 21 -10.79 5.99 -25.30
CA GLY A 21 -11.35 5.69 -26.62
C GLY A 21 -12.25 4.45 -26.69
N ASN A 22 -12.46 3.72 -25.58
CA ASN A 22 -13.26 2.50 -25.58
C ASN A 22 -14.77 2.78 -25.81
N PRO A 23 -15.48 2.04 -26.68
CA PRO A 23 -16.91 2.22 -26.86
C PRO A 23 -17.69 1.93 -25.57
N MET A 24 -18.59 2.84 -25.22
CA MET A 24 -19.37 2.82 -23.98
C MET A 24 -20.63 1.95 -24.07
N ASN A 25 -21.07 1.62 -25.28
CA ASN A 25 -22.22 0.76 -25.52
C ASN A 25 -21.98 -0.10 -26.78
N PRO A 26 -21.33 -1.28 -26.64
CA PRO A 26 -21.15 -2.17 -27.77
C PRO A 26 -22.53 -2.59 -28.31
N PRO A 27 -22.78 -2.52 -29.64
CA PRO A 27 -23.99 -3.07 -30.21
C PRO A 27 -24.13 -4.54 -29.77
N LEU A 28 -25.30 -4.90 -29.25
CA LEU A 28 -25.67 -6.30 -29.03
C LEU A 28 -25.48 -7.02 -30.37
N GLU A 29 -24.45 -7.85 -30.47
CA GLU A 29 -24.25 -8.66 -31.65
C GLU A 29 -25.52 -9.53 -31.87
N PRO A 30 -26.07 -9.56 -33.09
CA PRO A 30 -27.22 -10.40 -33.38
C PRO A 30 -26.87 -11.86 -33.10
N ILE A 31 -27.62 -12.49 -32.20
CA ILE A 31 -27.51 -13.92 -31.93
C ILE A 31 -27.74 -14.65 -33.26
N LYS A 32 -26.67 -15.24 -33.78
CA LYS A 32 -26.66 -15.97 -35.04
C LYS A 32 -27.48 -17.26 -34.88
N GLY A 33 -28.75 -17.18 -35.25
CA GLY A 33 -29.64 -18.27 -35.68
C GLY A 33 -29.63 -19.56 -34.85
N ALA A 34 -30.55 -19.68 -33.88
CA ALA A 34 -31.01 -20.97 -33.41
C ALA A 34 -31.97 -21.57 -34.46
N SER A 35 -31.62 -22.74 -35.02
CA SER A 35 -32.49 -23.54 -35.87
C SER A 35 -33.74 -24.04 -35.09
N PRO A 36 -34.87 -24.30 -35.77
CA PRO A 36 -36.07 -24.83 -35.12
C PRO A 36 -35.85 -26.23 -34.53
N PRO A 37 -36.56 -26.60 -33.45
CA PRO A 37 -36.32 -27.85 -32.73
C PRO A 37 -36.78 -29.06 -33.55
N PRO A 38 -36.03 -30.19 -33.55
CA PRO A 38 -36.52 -31.43 -34.09
C PRO A 38 -37.55 -32.05 -33.15
N THR A 39 -38.71 -32.38 -33.70
CA THR A 39 -39.77 -33.17 -33.07
C THR A 39 -39.29 -34.61 -32.92
N GLY A 40 -39.29 -35.13 -31.68
CA GLY A 40 -39.21 -36.58 -31.42
C GLY A 40 -37.93 -37.03 -30.70
N GLY A 41 -38.02 -37.21 -29.39
CA GLY A 41 -37.01 -37.88 -28.58
C GLY A 41 -37.52 -38.11 -27.16
N THR A 42 -37.66 -39.36 -26.76
CA THR A 42 -38.12 -39.81 -25.44
C THR A 42 -37.14 -39.40 -24.33
N THR A 43 -37.60 -38.60 -23.37
CA THR A 43 -36.82 -38.23 -22.17
C THR A 43 -36.60 -39.43 -21.25
N PRO A 44 -35.35 -39.74 -20.84
CA PRO A 44 -35.08 -40.75 -19.81
C PRO A 44 -35.48 -40.23 -18.41
N PRO A 45 -35.76 -41.13 -17.45
CA PRO A 45 -36.29 -40.76 -16.14
C PRO A 45 -35.23 -40.04 -15.28
N ARG A 46 -35.69 -38.99 -14.58
CA ARG A 46 -34.89 -38.15 -13.70
C ARG A 46 -34.38 -38.96 -12.48
N PRO A 47 -33.08 -38.92 -12.15
CA PRO A 47 -32.58 -39.57 -10.94
C PRO A 47 -33.12 -38.89 -9.66
N PRO A 48 -33.29 -39.64 -8.56
CA PRO A 48 -33.82 -39.11 -7.31
C PRO A 48 -32.84 -38.13 -6.65
N MET A 49 -33.38 -37.05 -6.07
CA MET A 49 -32.61 -36.05 -5.32
C MET A 49 -31.99 -36.65 -4.06
N PRO A 50 -30.74 -36.30 -3.72
CA PRO A 50 -30.10 -36.74 -2.47
C PRO A 50 -30.75 -36.09 -1.23
N PRO A 51 -30.75 -36.77 -0.06
CA PRO A 51 -31.36 -36.26 1.16
C PRO A 51 -30.60 -35.06 1.75
N PRO A 52 -31.29 -34.12 2.44
CA PRO A 52 -30.66 -32.95 3.02
C PRO A 52 -29.68 -33.33 4.14
N LYS A 53 -28.44 -32.84 4.02
CA LYS A 53 -27.35 -33.11 4.96
C LYS A 53 -27.53 -32.25 6.23
N LYS A 54 -27.70 -32.91 7.38
CA LYS A 54 -27.72 -32.25 8.71
C LYS A 54 -26.38 -31.58 8.98
N SER A 55 -26.37 -30.25 9.14
CA SER A 55 -25.16 -29.50 9.44
C SER A 55 -24.94 -29.38 10.95
N ASN A 56 -23.71 -29.61 11.39
CA ASN A 56 -23.29 -29.46 12.78
C ASN A 56 -22.89 -28.01 13.10
N THR A 57 -23.43 -27.03 12.36
CA THR A 57 -23.09 -25.61 12.46
C THR A 57 -23.22 -25.08 13.88
N LEU A 58 -24.25 -25.54 14.62
CA LEU A 58 -24.47 -25.14 16.01
C LEU A 58 -23.33 -25.58 16.97
N LEU A 59 -22.72 -26.75 16.71
CA LEU A 59 -21.60 -27.25 17.51
C LEU A 59 -20.34 -26.40 17.31
N TYR A 60 -20.06 -26.00 16.07
CA TYR A 60 -18.90 -25.14 15.76
C TYR A 60 -19.07 -23.73 16.32
N VAL A 61 -20.29 -23.19 16.31
CA VAL A 61 -20.59 -21.88 16.92
C VAL A 61 -20.38 -21.93 18.44
N LEU A 62 -20.87 -22.98 19.11
CA LEU A 62 -20.67 -23.16 20.55
C LEU A 62 -19.19 -23.34 20.91
N LEU A 63 -18.43 -24.07 20.10
CA LEU A 63 -16.99 -24.23 20.30
C LEU A 63 -16.25 -22.90 20.15
N GLY A 64 -16.61 -22.08 19.16
CA GLY A 64 -16.04 -20.76 18.95
C GLY A 64 -16.27 -19.82 20.13
N VAL A 65 -17.50 -19.78 20.65
CA VAL A 65 -17.84 -18.94 21.83
C VAL A 65 -17.05 -19.36 23.06
N ALA A 66 -16.88 -20.67 23.29
CA ALA A 66 -16.10 -21.17 24.42
C ALA A 66 -14.61 -20.78 24.35
N VAL A 67 -14.01 -20.81 23.15
CA VAL A 67 -12.61 -20.41 22.94
C VAL A 67 -12.41 -18.91 23.17
N VAL A 68 -13.33 -18.07 22.68
CA VAL A 68 -13.27 -16.62 22.89
C VAL A 68 -13.42 -16.25 24.36
N ALA A 69 -14.32 -16.93 25.09
CA ALA A 69 -14.49 -16.73 26.52
C ALA A 69 -13.22 -17.09 27.31
N LEU A 70 -12.57 -18.22 26.97
CA LEU A 70 -11.32 -18.65 27.59
C LEU A 70 -10.17 -17.68 27.30
N ALA A 71 -10.05 -17.20 26.07
CA ALA A 71 -9.03 -16.21 25.71
C ALA A 71 -9.20 -14.89 26.49
N GLY A 72 -10.45 -14.43 26.67
CA GLY A 72 -10.75 -13.24 27.47
C GLY A 72 -10.32 -13.39 28.93
N VAL A 73 -10.55 -14.56 29.54
CA VAL A 73 -10.13 -14.83 30.92
C VAL A 73 -8.61 -14.81 31.06
N VAL A 74 -7.86 -15.38 30.11
CA VAL A 74 -6.39 -15.39 30.13
C VAL A 74 -5.83 -13.97 30.03
N VAL A 75 -6.36 -13.14 29.12
CA VAL A 75 -5.94 -11.73 28.98
C VAL A 75 -6.21 -10.95 30.26
N ALA A 76 -7.37 -11.13 30.89
CA ALA A 76 -7.70 -10.48 32.15
C ALA A 76 -6.69 -10.85 33.26
N VAL A 77 -6.35 -12.13 33.41
CA VAL A 77 -5.37 -12.58 34.41
C VAL A 77 -4.01 -11.95 34.17
N ILE A 78 -3.52 -11.91 32.92
CA ILE A 78 -2.21 -11.31 32.59
C ILE A 78 -2.17 -9.82 32.96
N LEU A 79 -3.24 -9.09 32.68
CA LEU A 79 -3.34 -7.66 33.02
C LEU A 79 -3.38 -7.43 34.54
N LEU A 80 -4.03 -8.33 35.29
CA LEU A 80 -4.15 -8.24 36.75
C LEU A 80 -2.86 -8.65 37.50
N THR A 81 -2.02 -9.51 36.92
CA THR A 81 -0.80 -10.03 37.59
C THR A 81 0.49 -9.33 37.20
N SER A 82 0.46 -8.35 36.29
CA SER A 82 1.68 -7.69 35.80
C SER A 82 2.16 -6.59 36.78
N PRO A 83 3.37 -6.69 37.36
CA PRO A 83 3.92 -5.65 38.22
C PRO A 83 4.28 -4.40 37.40
N ALA A 84 3.84 -3.23 37.85
CA ALA A 84 4.14 -1.95 37.21
C ALA A 84 5.66 -1.68 37.23
N LYS A 85 6.30 -1.69 36.05
CA LYS A 85 7.68 -1.22 35.88
C LYS A 85 7.70 0.29 36.15
N GLN A 86 8.30 0.69 37.27
CA GLN A 86 8.58 2.09 37.55
C GLN A 86 9.65 2.59 36.56
N VAL A 87 9.24 3.53 35.71
CA VAL A 87 10.13 4.23 34.78
C VAL A 87 10.95 5.23 35.58
N THR A 88 12.23 4.92 35.78
CA THR A 88 13.20 5.88 36.31
C THR A 88 13.55 6.86 35.19
N ALA A 89 13.34 8.16 35.43
CA ALA A 89 13.64 9.21 34.46
C ALA A 89 15.15 9.27 34.18
N PRO A 90 15.60 9.47 32.92
CA PRO A 90 17.00 9.71 32.62
C PRO A 90 17.42 11.10 33.11
N ALA A 91 18.64 11.18 33.65
CA ALA A 91 19.25 12.46 34.03
C ALA A 91 19.63 13.27 32.77
N THR A 92 19.21 14.53 32.75
CA THR A 92 19.57 15.55 31.75
C THR A 92 21.08 15.82 31.75
N PRO A 93 21.81 15.68 30.64
CA PRO A 93 23.16 16.23 30.51
C PRO A 93 23.14 17.72 30.15
N ALA A 94 24.07 18.47 30.76
CA ALA A 94 24.27 19.90 30.56
C ALA A 94 24.90 20.22 29.18
N PRO A 95 24.59 21.36 28.56
CA PRO A 95 25.18 21.76 27.28
C PRO A 95 26.63 22.23 27.47
N THR A 96 27.58 21.58 26.79
CA THR A 96 28.97 22.06 26.67
C THR A 96 29.17 22.76 25.33
N SER A 97 29.84 23.89 25.43
CA SER A 97 29.97 24.98 24.47
C SER A 97 31.09 24.80 23.43
N ALA A 98 30.94 25.55 22.33
CA ALA A 98 31.92 26.06 21.37
C ALA A 98 32.42 25.14 20.24
N ALA A 99 31.83 25.33 19.05
CA ALA A 99 32.41 24.96 17.77
C ALA A 99 33.44 26.02 17.32
N VAL A 100 34.62 25.56 16.90
CA VAL A 100 35.67 26.37 16.26
C VAL A 100 35.34 26.52 14.78
N VAL A 101 35.22 27.76 14.30
CA VAL A 101 35.01 28.09 12.89
C VAL A 101 36.37 28.24 12.22
N THR A 102 36.66 27.41 11.21
CA THR A 102 37.75 27.65 10.25
C THR A 102 37.16 28.11 8.91
N PRO A 103 37.63 29.20 8.30
CA PRO A 103 37.15 29.64 7.00
C PRO A 103 37.70 28.75 5.88
N TYR A 104 36.80 28.21 5.04
CA TYR A 104 37.13 27.46 3.82
C TYR A 104 37.29 28.42 2.63
N VAL A 105 38.37 28.24 1.85
CA VAL A 105 38.64 28.96 0.60
C VAL A 105 38.36 28.00 -0.57
N PRO A 106 37.39 28.29 -1.46
CA PRO A 106 37.12 27.44 -2.61
C PRO A 106 38.12 27.69 -3.76
N PRO A 107 38.57 26.65 -4.46
CA PRO A 107 39.28 26.81 -5.74
C PRO A 107 38.30 27.05 -6.89
N THR A 108 38.65 28.01 -7.75
CA THR A 108 37.92 28.38 -8.97
C THR A 108 38.22 27.39 -10.11
N ALA A 109 37.19 26.75 -10.68
CA ALA A 109 37.26 26.14 -12.02
C ALA A 109 35.89 26.00 -12.73
N ALA A 110 35.90 26.50 -13.98
CA ALA A 110 35.13 26.19 -15.20
C ALA A 110 33.57 26.08 -15.20
N PRO A 111 32.88 26.73 -16.18
CA PRO A 111 31.43 26.62 -16.35
C PRO A 111 31.08 25.26 -16.99
N THR A 112 30.50 24.38 -16.17
CA THR A 112 29.86 23.13 -16.61
C THR A 112 28.36 23.29 -16.42
N ALA A 113 27.58 22.84 -17.40
CA ALA A 113 26.12 22.94 -17.42
C ALA A 113 25.49 22.52 -16.08
N ALA A 114 24.56 23.33 -15.57
CA ALA A 114 23.92 23.16 -14.28
C ALA A 114 23.07 21.88 -14.26
N TYR A 115 23.67 20.77 -13.87
CA TYR A 115 22.97 19.69 -13.20
C TYR A 115 22.80 20.14 -11.74
N THR A 116 21.57 20.37 -11.30
CA THR A 116 21.29 20.50 -9.86
C THR A 116 21.40 19.10 -9.28
N PRO A 117 22.45 18.76 -8.49
CA PRO A 117 22.48 17.47 -7.82
C PRO A 117 21.29 17.40 -6.86
N ALA A 118 20.59 16.27 -6.87
CA ALA A 118 19.65 15.95 -5.80
C ALA A 118 20.39 16.09 -4.45
N PRO A 119 19.77 16.69 -3.41
CA PRO A 119 20.44 16.98 -2.17
C PRO A 119 21.04 15.72 -1.57
N THR A 120 22.34 15.77 -1.26
CA THR A 120 23.06 14.71 -0.55
C THR A 120 22.32 14.37 0.73
N ALA A 121 21.85 13.13 0.85
CA ALA A 121 21.25 12.63 2.07
C ALA A 121 22.31 12.59 3.18
N THR A 122 22.25 13.53 4.11
CA THR A 122 22.99 13.46 5.37
C THR A 122 22.45 12.28 6.15
N SER A 123 23.32 11.31 6.44
CA SER A 123 23.02 10.21 7.34
C SER A 123 22.56 10.77 8.69
N GLY A 124 21.33 10.45 9.07
CA GLY A 124 20.71 10.91 10.31
C GLY A 124 19.60 11.92 10.05
N VAL A 125 18.37 11.42 10.15
CA VAL A 125 17.10 12.15 10.02
C VAL A 125 16.79 12.60 8.58
N SER A 126 16.23 11.67 7.80
CA SER A 126 15.45 12.00 6.60
C SER A 126 14.34 12.97 7.03
N ALA A 127 14.52 14.26 6.77
CA ALA A 127 13.51 15.26 7.07
C ALA A 127 12.27 14.96 6.21
N LEU A 128 11.17 14.60 6.86
CA LEU A 128 9.90 14.37 6.21
C LEU A 128 9.41 15.69 5.60
N ARG A 129 9.31 15.68 4.26
CA ARG A 129 8.80 16.77 3.43
C ARG A 129 7.35 16.48 3.09
N VAL A 130 6.47 17.46 3.32
CA VAL A 130 5.13 17.45 2.74
C VAL A 130 5.32 17.81 1.26
N TYR A 131 5.00 16.87 0.37
CA TYR A 131 5.11 17.08 -1.08
C TYR A 131 3.77 17.51 -1.65
N ASP A 132 3.79 18.42 -2.63
CA ASP A 132 2.69 18.64 -3.57
C ASP A 132 2.34 17.32 -4.31
N THR A 133 1.20 17.26 -5.00
CA THR A 133 0.77 16.10 -5.80
C THR A 133 1.93 15.58 -6.68
N PRO A 134 2.46 14.37 -6.44
CA PRO A 134 3.64 13.89 -7.15
C PRO A 134 3.30 13.51 -8.60
N GLY A 135 4.16 13.94 -9.53
CA GLY A 135 4.17 13.40 -10.89
C GLY A 135 4.88 12.05 -10.92
N PHE A 136 4.34 11.06 -11.63
CA PHE A 136 4.90 9.71 -11.68
C PHE A 136 5.74 9.47 -12.93
N ALA A 137 6.92 8.87 -12.75
CA ALA A 137 7.81 8.45 -13.82
C ALA A 137 7.36 7.09 -14.37
N THR A 138 6.83 7.08 -15.59
CA THR A 138 6.42 5.84 -16.27
C THR A 138 7.60 5.15 -16.95
N GLY A 139 7.56 3.82 -17.03
CA GLY A 139 8.49 2.98 -17.82
C GLY A 139 9.84 2.68 -17.16
N VAL A 140 10.03 3.02 -15.88
CA VAL A 140 11.33 2.82 -15.19
C VAL A 140 11.24 1.99 -13.92
N LEU A 141 10.04 1.70 -13.40
CA LEU A 141 9.87 0.98 -12.13
C LEU A 141 10.54 -0.41 -12.16
N GLU A 142 10.30 -1.20 -13.21
CA GLU A 142 10.87 -2.56 -13.35
C GLU A 142 12.40 -2.57 -13.33
N SER A 143 13.04 -1.50 -13.80
CA SER A 143 14.50 -1.38 -13.78
C SER A 143 15.08 -0.94 -12.43
N LYS A 144 14.25 -0.33 -11.57
CA LYS A 144 14.70 0.32 -10.33
C LYS A 144 14.32 -0.42 -9.07
N LEU A 145 13.18 -1.10 -9.06
CA LEU A 145 12.66 -1.76 -7.87
C LEU A 145 13.37 -3.09 -7.56
N PRO A 146 13.52 -4.04 -8.49
CA PRO A 146 14.17 -5.32 -8.18
C PRO A 146 15.60 -5.13 -7.63
N GLY A 147 15.87 -5.72 -6.47
CA GLY A 147 17.15 -5.62 -5.75
C GLY A 147 17.34 -4.34 -4.92
N SER A 148 16.36 -3.42 -4.90
CA SER A 148 16.47 -2.14 -4.19
C SER A 148 15.95 -2.20 -2.76
N THR A 149 16.49 -1.31 -1.92
CA THR A 149 16.02 -1.08 -0.55
C THR A 149 15.57 0.37 -0.39
N TRP A 150 14.42 0.56 0.22
CA TRP A 150 13.80 1.86 0.43
C TRP A 150 13.44 2.03 1.90
N GLU A 151 13.62 3.24 2.41
CA GLU A 151 13.30 3.57 3.80
C GLU A 151 12.29 4.71 3.86
N LEU A 152 11.40 4.65 4.84
CA LEU A 152 10.39 5.68 5.06
C LEU A 152 11.09 7.00 5.33
N ALA A 153 10.86 7.95 4.42
CA ALA A 153 11.39 9.29 4.47
C ALA A 153 10.32 10.31 4.83
N GLY A 154 9.03 9.97 4.69
CA GLY A 154 7.97 10.93 4.90
C GLY A 154 6.56 10.51 4.49
N ILE A 155 5.71 11.52 4.37
CA ILE A 155 4.30 11.44 4.00
C ILE A 155 4.03 12.57 3.00
N ALA A 156 3.28 12.29 1.95
CA ALA A 156 2.72 13.29 1.05
C ALA A 156 1.20 13.19 1.02
N THR A 157 0.53 14.32 0.83
CA THR A 157 -0.93 14.41 0.73
C THR A 157 -1.31 14.76 -0.71
N ASN A 158 -2.33 14.09 -1.25
CA ASN A 158 -2.90 14.41 -2.56
C ASN A 158 -4.29 15.02 -2.41
N GLU A 159 -4.39 16.34 -2.50
CA GLU A 159 -5.68 17.03 -2.40
C GLU A 159 -6.61 16.72 -3.60
N ASP A 160 -6.05 16.29 -4.74
CA ASP A 160 -6.81 16.01 -5.97
C ASP A 160 -7.44 14.60 -5.99
N GLN A 161 -7.11 13.73 -5.03
CA GLN A 161 -7.65 12.37 -4.95
C GLN A 161 -8.72 12.25 -3.84
N ALA A 162 -9.96 12.01 -4.24
CA ALA A 162 -11.11 11.95 -3.33
C ALA A 162 -11.18 10.61 -2.58
N GLY A 163 -10.97 10.61 -1.26
CA GLY A 163 -11.18 9.44 -0.39
C GLY A 163 -10.11 9.15 0.67
N GLY A 164 -9.25 10.13 1.00
CA GLY A 164 -8.28 10.01 2.07
C GLY A 164 -8.90 9.71 3.42
N SER A 165 -8.09 9.17 4.34
CA SER A 165 -8.52 8.94 5.70
C SER A 165 -8.89 10.28 6.33
N THR A 166 -10.04 10.41 6.99
CA THR A 166 -10.42 11.64 7.67
C THR A 166 -9.48 11.87 8.87
N GLY A 167 -8.41 12.63 8.67
CA GLY A 167 -7.46 12.99 9.72
C GLY A 167 -6.24 13.73 9.17
N THR A 168 -5.68 14.66 9.94
CA THR A 168 -4.39 15.28 9.61
C THR A 168 -3.27 14.28 9.91
N TYR A 169 -2.50 13.88 8.90
CA TYR A 169 -1.29 13.08 9.07
C TYR A 169 -0.11 14.02 9.25
N THR A 170 0.18 14.32 10.51
CA THR A 170 1.28 15.19 10.90
C THR A 170 2.53 14.36 11.21
N LEU A 171 3.70 14.99 11.05
CA LEU A 171 5.04 14.43 11.29
C LEU A 171 5.19 13.69 12.64
N ASP A 172 4.64 14.28 13.69
CA ASP A 172 4.61 13.79 15.06
C ASP A 172 3.90 12.43 15.21
N LYS A 173 2.91 12.12 14.36
CA LYS A 173 2.25 10.80 14.38
C LYS A 173 3.13 9.66 13.90
N PHE A 174 4.21 9.99 13.21
CA PHE A 174 5.21 9.03 12.72
C PHE A 174 6.51 9.11 13.50
N GLU A 175 6.58 9.94 14.55
CA GLU A 175 7.74 9.99 15.42
C GLU A 175 7.97 8.59 16.03
N GLY A 176 9.17 8.05 15.81
CA GLY A 176 9.51 6.71 16.27
C GLY A 176 9.01 5.57 15.39
N TYR A 177 8.27 5.83 14.30
CA TYR A 177 7.88 4.81 13.34
C TYR A 177 8.99 4.55 12.33
N THR A 178 9.31 3.28 12.08
CA THR A 178 10.25 2.86 11.03
C THR A 178 9.54 1.95 10.05
N MET A 179 9.84 2.12 8.76
CA MET A 179 9.49 1.15 7.73
C MET A 179 10.60 1.06 6.70
N ARG A 180 11.00 -0.18 6.40
CA ARG A 180 11.98 -0.52 5.37
C ARG A 180 11.37 -1.52 4.40
N LEU A 181 11.53 -1.25 3.12
CA LEU A 181 11.03 -2.05 2.00
C LEU A 181 12.23 -2.63 1.25
N VAL A 182 12.26 -3.94 1.06
CA VAL A 182 13.28 -4.62 0.26
C VAL A 182 12.59 -5.36 -0.87
N PHE A 183 12.77 -4.87 -2.09
CA PHE A 183 12.23 -5.50 -3.29
C PHE A 183 13.23 -6.55 -3.77
N GLY A 184 12.93 -7.82 -3.56
CA GLY A 184 13.76 -8.93 -4.00
C GLY A 184 13.70 -9.11 -5.52
N THR A 185 14.79 -9.61 -6.12
CA THR A 185 14.83 -9.97 -7.55
C THR A 185 13.95 -11.19 -7.88
N ASP A 186 13.38 -11.83 -6.87
CA ASP A 186 12.50 -12.99 -6.93
C ASP A 186 11.00 -12.62 -6.97
N GLY A 187 10.67 -11.33 -7.06
CA GLY A 187 9.27 -10.86 -7.06
C GLY A 187 8.66 -10.82 -5.66
N VAL A 188 9.49 -10.84 -4.61
CA VAL A 188 9.03 -10.78 -3.21
C VAL A 188 9.45 -9.46 -2.58
N LEU A 189 8.47 -8.72 -2.08
CA LEU A 189 8.68 -7.55 -1.23
C LEU A 189 8.79 -8.02 0.22
N THR A 190 9.90 -7.71 0.89
CA THR A 190 10.01 -7.83 2.34
C THR A 190 9.77 -6.46 2.98
N VAL A 191 8.74 -6.38 3.82
CA VAL A 191 8.41 -5.17 4.58
C VAL A 191 8.84 -5.40 6.02
N THR A 192 9.67 -4.51 6.53
CA THR A 192 10.02 -4.47 7.95
C THR A 192 9.46 -3.20 8.55
N ARG A 193 8.67 -3.31 9.62
CA ARG A 193 8.11 -2.16 10.32
C ARG A 193 8.36 -2.25 11.83
N GLY A 194 8.55 -1.09 12.44
CA GLY A 194 8.77 -0.96 13.88
C GLY A 194 8.17 0.33 14.42
N TYR A 195 7.94 0.33 15.73
CA TYR A 195 7.68 1.55 16.49
C TYR A 195 8.73 1.67 17.60
N LEU A 196 8.98 2.89 18.06
CA LEU A 196 10.00 3.15 19.07
C LEU A 196 9.80 2.27 20.30
N GLY A 197 10.82 1.49 20.62
CA GLY A 197 10.80 0.57 21.76
C GLY A 197 10.06 -0.74 21.54
N THR A 198 9.68 -1.08 20.31
CA THR A 198 9.14 -2.40 19.94
C THR A 198 10.10 -3.14 19.02
N ASP A 199 10.01 -4.48 19.03
CA ASP A 199 10.75 -5.30 18.06
C ASP A 199 10.23 -5.05 16.63
N GLU A 200 11.14 -5.01 15.66
CA GLU A 200 10.78 -4.94 14.25
C GLU A 200 10.13 -6.26 13.81
N THR A 201 9.03 -6.15 13.07
CA THR A 201 8.31 -7.33 12.55
C THR A 201 8.38 -7.35 11.02
N PRO A 202 9.08 -8.34 10.43
CA PRO A 202 9.09 -8.51 8.99
C PRO A 202 7.88 -9.32 8.51
N PHE A 203 7.34 -8.96 7.36
CA PHE A 203 6.41 -9.78 6.60
C PHE A 203 6.72 -9.69 5.11
N LYS A 204 6.21 -10.65 4.34
CA LYS A 204 6.50 -10.79 2.92
C LYS A 204 5.24 -10.68 2.10
N LEU A 205 5.33 -10.00 0.98
CA LEU A 205 4.28 -9.88 -0.02
C LEU A 205 4.85 -10.25 -1.37
N LYS A 206 4.04 -10.86 -2.23
CA LYS A 206 4.37 -10.91 -3.66
C LYS A 206 4.03 -9.57 -4.28
N TYR A 207 4.82 -9.18 -5.27
CA TYR A 207 4.52 -7.99 -6.04
C TYR A 207 4.44 -8.29 -7.52
N ASP A 208 3.53 -7.60 -8.19
CA ASP A 208 3.44 -7.50 -9.63
C ASP A 208 3.78 -6.08 -10.04
N ILE A 209 4.59 -5.92 -11.08
CA ILE A 209 5.12 -4.64 -11.50
C ILE A 209 4.86 -4.43 -12.99
N ASN A 210 4.58 -3.19 -13.36
CA ASN A 210 4.48 -2.74 -14.74
C ASN A 210 5.09 -1.33 -14.89
N ASP A 211 4.94 -0.75 -16.07
CA ASP A 211 5.46 0.58 -16.39
C ASP A 211 4.90 1.72 -15.52
N THR A 212 3.75 1.53 -14.87
CA THR A 212 3.03 2.57 -14.14
C THR A 212 3.16 2.42 -12.63
N PHE A 213 3.01 1.20 -12.12
CA PHE A 213 3.05 0.94 -10.69
C PHE A 213 3.54 -0.48 -10.37
N CYS A 214 3.97 -0.65 -9.12
CA CYS A 214 4.18 -1.93 -8.49
C CYS A 214 3.06 -2.19 -7.48
N GLN A 215 2.40 -3.33 -7.53
CA GLN A 215 1.26 -3.68 -6.70
C GLN A 215 1.58 -4.90 -5.85
N CYS A 216 1.21 -4.86 -4.57
CA CYS A 216 1.25 -5.99 -3.65
C CYS A 216 -0.16 -6.20 -3.09
N GLU A 217 -0.59 -7.45 -2.99
CA GLU A 217 -1.87 -7.80 -2.37
C GLU A 217 -1.61 -8.57 -1.07
N ASP A 218 -2.37 -8.25 -0.02
CA ASP A 218 -2.38 -9.03 1.21
C ASP A 218 -3.31 -10.26 1.02
N ASP A 219 -2.80 -11.45 1.39
CA ASP A 219 -3.30 -12.79 1.03
C ASP A 219 -4.73 -13.15 1.52
N GLY A 220 -5.50 -12.21 2.08
CA GLY A 220 -6.86 -12.52 2.57
C GLY A 220 -7.79 -11.35 2.84
N GLY A 221 -7.36 -10.10 2.63
CA GLY A 221 -8.13 -8.92 3.04
C GLY A 221 -8.68 -8.04 1.90
N GLY A 222 -8.25 -8.28 0.66
CA GLY A 222 -8.53 -7.35 -0.46
C GLY A 222 -7.82 -6.00 -0.30
N ASN A 223 -6.82 -5.92 0.57
CA ASN A 223 -5.99 -4.74 0.74
C ASN A 223 -4.87 -4.76 -0.31
N ILE A 224 -4.75 -3.67 -1.04
CA ILE A 224 -3.76 -3.52 -2.11
C ILE A 224 -2.81 -2.39 -1.73
N ALA A 225 -1.51 -2.68 -1.69
CA ALA A 225 -0.47 -1.68 -1.58
C ALA A 225 0.08 -1.38 -2.98
N ARG A 226 -0.02 -0.14 -3.45
CA ARG A 226 0.44 0.27 -4.78
C ARG A 226 1.54 1.32 -4.65
N PHE A 227 2.68 1.03 -5.27
CA PHE A 227 3.88 1.83 -5.25
C PHE A 227 4.09 2.50 -6.61
N TYR A 228 4.44 3.79 -6.57
CA TYR A 228 4.69 4.61 -7.75
C TYR A 228 6.03 5.32 -7.59
N LEU A 229 6.85 5.33 -8.63
CA LEU A 229 8.08 6.12 -8.62
C LEU A 229 7.76 7.54 -9.07
N GLY A 230 8.04 8.52 -8.22
CA GLY A 230 7.94 9.93 -8.57
C GLY A 230 9.06 10.38 -9.50
N THR A 231 8.81 11.46 -10.25
CA THR A 231 9.85 12.13 -11.06
C THR A 231 10.96 12.75 -10.21
N ASP A 232 10.71 12.94 -8.92
CA ASP A 232 11.68 13.36 -7.91
C ASP A 232 12.58 12.21 -7.39
N GLY A 233 12.33 10.97 -7.84
CA GLY A 233 13.09 9.78 -7.48
C GLY A 233 12.63 9.10 -6.19
N ASN A 234 11.58 9.60 -5.53
CA ASN A 234 11.00 8.96 -4.36
C ASN A 234 9.97 7.90 -4.75
N LEU A 235 9.78 6.92 -3.88
CA LEU A 235 8.72 5.93 -4.01
C LEU A 235 7.51 6.37 -3.17
N TYR A 236 6.33 6.38 -3.78
CA TYR A 236 5.07 6.75 -3.15
C TYR A 236 4.18 5.52 -3.01
N LEU A 237 3.57 5.32 -1.84
CA LEU A 237 2.70 4.18 -1.54
C LEU A 237 1.26 4.64 -1.30
N THR A 238 0.30 4.06 -2.03
CA THR A 238 -1.14 4.13 -1.71
C THR A 238 -1.64 2.80 -1.19
N PHE A 239 -2.64 2.84 -0.31
CA PHE A 239 -3.32 1.65 0.20
C PHE A 239 -4.76 1.64 -0.27
N VAL A 240 -5.20 0.59 -0.94
CA VAL A 240 -6.60 0.37 -1.30
C VAL A 240 -7.19 -0.62 -0.33
N SER A 241 -8.30 -0.28 0.32
CA SER A 241 -9.02 -1.16 1.23
C SER A 241 -10.48 -1.23 0.78
N GLY A 242 -10.88 -2.36 0.19
CA GLY A 242 -12.19 -2.49 -0.46
C GLY A 242 -12.32 -1.55 -1.66
N ASP A 243 -13.40 -0.78 -1.73
CA ASP A 243 -13.70 0.12 -2.86
C ASP A 243 -13.06 1.51 -2.70
N LYS A 244 -12.32 1.73 -1.62
CA LYS A 244 -11.72 3.03 -1.28
C LYS A 244 -10.22 2.95 -1.39
N GLU A 245 -9.66 3.69 -2.34
CA GLU A 245 -8.24 4.01 -2.31
C GLU A 245 -8.02 5.06 -1.20
N MET A 246 -7.08 4.78 -0.29
CA MET A 246 -6.54 5.76 0.66
C MET A 246 -5.35 6.42 -0.03
N TYR A 247 -5.41 7.75 -0.13
CA TYR A 247 -4.48 8.54 -0.96
C TYR A 247 -3.41 9.29 -0.14
N ASP A 248 -3.31 9.00 1.15
CA ASP A 248 -2.17 9.43 1.95
C ASP A 248 -0.95 8.63 1.49
N PHE A 249 0.06 9.31 0.94
CA PHE A 249 1.24 8.64 0.42
C PHE A 249 2.30 8.51 1.51
N ASN A 250 2.73 7.29 1.82
CA ASN A 250 4.04 7.14 2.46
C ASN A 250 5.12 7.39 1.40
N VAL A 251 6.09 8.23 1.71
CA VAL A 251 7.21 8.56 0.84
C VAL A 251 8.43 7.79 1.32
N PHE A 252 9.06 7.08 0.40
CA PHE A 252 10.29 6.36 0.66
C PHE A 252 11.42 6.90 -0.21
N SER A 253 12.60 7.00 0.37
CA SER A 253 13.83 7.30 -0.35
C SER A 253 14.66 6.04 -0.51
N LEU A 254 15.41 5.96 -1.60
CA LEU A 254 16.35 4.87 -1.81
C LEU A 254 17.40 4.89 -0.70
N SER A 255 17.64 3.75 -0.07
CA SER A 255 18.74 3.57 0.88
C SER A 255 20.06 3.53 0.10
N PHE A 256 21.03 4.37 0.48
CA PHE A 256 22.35 4.47 -0.16
C PHE A 256 23.35 3.50 0.47
#